data_AF-A0AA42TXW5-F1
#
_entry.id   AF-A0AA42TXW5-F1
#
_cell.length_a   1.000
_cell.length_b   1.000
_cell.length_c   1.000
_cell.angle_alpha   90.00
_cell.angle_beta   90.00
_cell.angle_gamma   90.00
#
_symmetry.space_group_name_H-M   'P 1'
#
loop_
_entity.id
_entity.type
_entity.pdbx_description
1 polymer ?
#
loop_
_entity_poly.entity_id
_entity_poly.type
_entity_poly.pdbx_seq_one_letter_code
_entity_poly.pdbx_strand_id
1 'polypeptide(L)'
;MGDPSPLAGTGTAYQEHPAPAPLRGHFGQLWQSQLPADADGHITVLPDGCVDILWRDGALFVVGPDRVAAHPALAPGAQVLGARFRPGQALAALGLPLAEIIGQAVPLADLKGAWASKAAASIGDTAPAQRLQRMAHCLQQHMGASALDTPAQRAHVLFQALAIGDATLDALAARLSLSPRSLRRFSQSQFGYGAKTLERILRLQRFLRHSRALPQHSLAMLAAEAGYADQAHLSREARELASMTARELRLEWGQ
;
A
#
# COMPACT_ATOMS: atom_id res chain seq x y z
N MET A 1 1.76 5.84 -14.54
CA MET A 1 0.50 5.83 -13.78
C MET A 1 0.22 4.35 -13.53
N GLY A 2 0.79 3.82 -12.45
CA GLY A 2 0.65 2.40 -12.11
C GLY A 2 -0.65 2.25 -11.34
N ASP A 3 -1.56 1.45 -11.86
CA ASP A 3 -2.82 1.12 -11.20
C ASP A 3 -2.48 0.44 -9.86
N PRO A 4 -2.71 1.09 -8.71
CA PRO A 4 -2.49 0.45 -7.42
C PRO A 4 -3.54 -0.64 -7.26
N SER A 5 -3.12 -1.77 -6.68
CA SER A 5 -4.05 -2.85 -6.43
C SER A 5 -5.18 -2.38 -5.52
N PRO A 6 -6.42 -2.85 -5.75
CA PRO A 6 -7.48 -2.76 -4.77
C PRO A 6 -6.96 -3.36 -3.47
N LEU A 7 -7.36 -2.76 -2.36
CA LEU A 7 -6.93 -3.11 -1.01
C LEU A 7 -7.81 -4.19 -0.35
N ALA A 8 -8.85 -4.68 -1.04
CA ALA A 8 -9.78 -5.64 -0.46
C ALA A 8 -10.33 -6.61 -1.52
N GLY A 9 -10.28 -7.91 -1.17
CA GLY A 9 -11.01 -8.96 -1.85
C GLY A 9 -12.52 -8.77 -1.65
N THR A 10 -13.26 -9.21 -2.66
CA THR A 10 -14.73 -9.32 -2.77
C THR A 10 -15.55 -8.97 -1.51
N GLY A 11 -16.32 -7.87 -1.55
CA GLY A 11 -17.40 -7.59 -0.60
C GLY A 11 -17.50 -6.13 -0.12
N THR A 12 -16.42 -5.35 -0.21
CA THR A 12 -16.44 -3.94 0.21
C THR A 12 -16.67 -2.99 -0.96
N ALA A 13 -17.47 -1.94 -0.77
CA ALA A 13 -17.57 -0.84 -1.73
C ALA A 13 -16.30 0.03 -1.65
N TYR A 14 -15.21 -0.49 -2.23
CA TYR A 14 -13.91 0.17 -2.28
C TYR A 14 -13.86 1.16 -3.45
N GLN A 15 -13.43 2.39 -3.17
CA GLN A 15 -13.31 3.46 -4.16
C GLN A 15 -12.01 4.24 -3.95
N GLU A 16 -11.31 4.50 -5.05
CA GLU A 16 -10.09 5.30 -5.06
C GLU A 16 -10.31 6.62 -5.79
N HIS A 17 -9.66 7.66 -5.30
CA HIS A 17 -9.67 9.00 -5.87
C HIS A 17 -8.23 9.53 -5.91
N PRO A 18 -7.81 10.19 -7.00
CA PRO A 18 -6.53 10.88 -7.03
C PRO A 18 -6.40 11.87 -5.86
N ALA A 19 -5.23 11.95 -5.26
CA ALA A 19 -5.01 12.92 -4.19
C ALA A 19 -5.26 14.36 -4.71
N PRO A 20 -5.92 15.24 -3.91
CA PRO A 20 -6.08 16.66 -4.23
C PRO A 20 -4.72 17.34 -4.44
N ALA A 21 -4.67 18.38 -5.27
CA ALA A 21 -3.41 19.01 -5.69
C ALA A 21 -2.43 19.35 -4.54
N PRO A 22 -2.87 19.92 -3.40
CA PRO A 22 -1.99 20.20 -2.26
C PRO A 22 -1.34 18.96 -1.62
N LEU A 23 -1.96 17.80 -1.78
CA LEU A 23 -1.55 16.53 -1.18
C LEU A 23 -0.78 15.61 -2.12
N ARG A 24 -0.73 15.90 -3.43
CA ARG A 24 -0.11 15.03 -4.45
C ARG A 24 1.39 14.81 -4.28
N GLY A 25 2.08 15.65 -3.51
CA GLY A 25 3.48 15.43 -3.17
C GLY A 25 3.65 14.26 -2.18
N HIS A 26 2.70 14.11 -1.25
CA HIS A 26 2.73 13.06 -0.23
C HIS A 26 2.02 11.79 -0.68
N PHE A 27 0.82 11.95 -1.23
CA PHE A 27 -0.12 10.86 -1.47
C PHE A 27 -0.35 10.63 -2.97
N GLY A 28 -0.45 9.36 -3.36
CA GLY A 28 -0.86 8.98 -4.71
C GLY A 28 -2.39 9.10 -4.85
N GLN A 29 -3.09 8.65 -3.82
CA GLN A 29 -4.54 8.55 -3.80
C GLN A 29 -5.10 8.69 -2.39
N LEU A 30 -6.35 9.10 -2.35
CA LEU A 30 -7.24 8.88 -1.24
C LEU A 30 -8.19 7.75 -1.60
N TRP A 31 -8.65 6.99 -0.63
CA TRP A 31 -9.57 5.91 -0.86
C TRP A 31 -10.56 5.80 0.28
N GLN A 32 -11.69 5.16 0.00
CA GLN A 32 -12.68 4.83 1.00
C GLN A 32 -13.19 3.42 0.76
N SER A 33 -13.56 2.75 1.85
CA SER A 33 -14.17 1.44 1.85
C SER A 33 -15.34 1.44 2.82
N GLN A 34 -16.46 0.89 2.36
CA GLN A 34 -17.62 0.67 3.19
C GLN A 34 -17.86 -0.84 3.26
N LEU A 35 -17.79 -1.40 4.48
CA LEU A 35 -18.18 -2.78 4.72
C LEU A 35 -19.70 -2.91 4.65
N PRO A 36 -20.22 -4.01 4.09
CA PRO A 36 -21.61 -4.40 4.25
C PRO A 36 -22.00 -4.54 5.74
N ALA A 37 -23.27 -4.28 6.04
CA ALA A 37 -23.79 -4.39 7.41
C ALA A 37 -23.87 -5.85 7.90
N ASP A 38 -23.90 -6.80 6.97
CA ASP A 38 -23.92 -8.24 7.19
C ASP A 38 -22.55 -8.91 6.94
N ALA A 39 -21.50 -8.11 6.77
CA ALA A 39 -20.15 -8.64 6.61
C ALA A 39 -19.74 -9.44 7.86
N ASP A 40 -19.11 -10.58 7.64
CA ASP A 40 -18.52 -11.42 8.71
C ASP A 40 -17.26 -10.80 9.34
N GLY A 41 -16.83 -9.63 8.83
CA GLY A 41 -15.67 -8.88 9.32
C GLY A 41 -14.33 -9.42 8.82
N HIS A 42 -14.32 -10.46 7.98
CA HIS A 42 -13.10 -11.08 7.46
C HIS A 42 -12.63 -10.33 6.22
N ILE A 43 -11.73 -9.36 6.41
CA ILE A 43 -11.08 -8.66 5.30
C ILE A 43 -9.66 -9.18 5.15
N THR A 44 -9.25 -9.36 3.92
CA THR A 44 -7.84 -9.60 3.56
C THR A 44 -7.30 -8.36 2.89
N VAL A 45 -6.14 -7.91 3.33
CA VAL A 45 -5.35 -6.83 2.71
C VAL A 45 -4.05 -7.44 2.21
N LEU A 46 -3.79 -7.35 0.91
CA LEU A 46 -2.56 -7.88 0.31
C LEU A 46 -1.41 -6.87 0.41
N PRO A 47 -0.17 -7.33 0.61
CA PRO A 47 0.99 -6.44 0.70
C PRO A 47 1.22 -5.77 -0.65
N ASP A 48 1.40 -4.45 -0.67
CA ASP A 48 1.68 -3.66 -1.88
C ASP A 48 2.89 -2.72 -1.76
N GLY A 49 3.51 -2.71 -0.58
CA GLY A 49 4.66 -1.88 -0.24
C GLY A 49 4.37 -0.39 -0.08
N CYS A 50 3.11 -0.04 0.16
CA CYS A 50 2.69 1.30 0.52
C CYS A 50 2.53 1.44 2.04
N VAL A 51 2.43 2.70 2.47
CA VAL A 51 2.04 3.10 3.83
C VAL A 51 0.79 3.95 3.67
N ASP A 52 -0.16 3.79 4.56
CA ASP A 52 -1.42 4.53 4.53
C ASP A 52 -1.62 5.30 5.84
N ILE A 53 -2.20 6.50 5.78
CA ILE A 53 -2.89 7.08 6.93
C ILE A 53 -4.35 6.70 6.81
N LEU A 54 -4.90 6.02 7.80
CA LEU A 54 -6.30 5.59 7.81
C LEU A 54 -7.10 6.33 8.85
N TRP A 55 -8.35 6.62 8.54
CA TRP A 55 -9.37 6.92 9.53
C TRP A 55 -10.33 5.74 9.65
N ARG A 56 -10.56 5.27 10.88
CA ARG A 56 -11.60 4.30 11.22
C ARG A 56 -12.00 4.47 12.68
N ASP A 57 -13.26 4.19 13.00
CA ASP A 57 -13.78 4.15 14.38
C ASP A 57 -13.42 5.40 15.21
N GLY A 58 -13.49 6.58 14.58
CA GLY A 58 -13.21 7.86 15.26
C GLY A 58 -11.73 8.16 15.51
N ALA A 59 -10.80 7.35 15.00
CA ALA A 59 -9.37 7.51 15.18
C ALA A 59 -8.60 7.52 13.86
N LEU A 60 -7.45 8.21 13.85
CA LEU A 60 -6.48 8.17 12.76
C LEU A 60 -5.35 7.21 13.11
N PHE A 61 -4.88 6.44 12.14
CA PHE A 61 -3.78 5.49 12.27
C PHE A 61 -2.78 5.69 11.13
N VAL A 62 -1.50 5.47 11.41
CA VAL A 62 -0.51 5.15 10.39
C VAL A 62 -0.46 3.64 10.27
N VAL A 63 -0.76 3.11 9.09
CA VAL A 63 -0.63 1.69 8.79
C VAL A 63 0.63 1.50 7.99
N GLY A 64 1.60 0.82 8.61
CA GLY A 64 2.87 0.53 7.98
C GLY A 64 2.75 -0.56 6.91
N PRO A 65 3.84 -0.80 6.16
CA PRO A 65 3.79 -1.68 5.01
C PRO A 65 3.70 -3.13 5.47
N ASP A 66 2.82 -3.89 4.83
CA ASP A 66 2.67 -5.31 5.06
C ASP A 66 3.77 -6.12 4.34
N ARG A 67 4.24 -7.19 4.99
CA ARG A 67 5.12 -8.19 4.36
C ARG A 67 4.36 -9.37 3.78
N VAL A 68 3.21 -9.67 4.36
CA VAL A 68 2.30 -10.77 4.04
C VAL A 68 0.88 -10.24 4.21
N ALA A 69 -0.13 -10.98 3.74
CA ALA A 69 -1.51 -10.57 3.88
C ALA A 69 -1.87 -10.26 5.35
N ALA A 70 -2.54 -9.14 5.54
CA ALA A 70 -3.09 -8.74 6.82
C ALA A 70 -4.59 -9.03 6.86
N HIS A 71 -5.08 -9.34 8.06
CA HIS A 71 -6.49 -9.66 8.31
C HIS A 71 -7.05 -8.74 9.40
N PRO A 72 -7.27 -7.45 9.11
CA PRO A 72 -7.76 -6.51 10.11
C PRO A 72 -9.20 -6.85 10.48
N ALA A 73 -9.48 -6.95 11.79
CA ALA A 73 -10.85 -6.99 12.29
C ALA A 73 -11.51 -5.61 12.11
N LEU A 74 -12.63 -5.60 11.39
CA LEU A 74 -13.45 -4.42 11.14
C LEU A 74 -14.90 -4.75 11.49
N ALA A 75 -15.58 -3.81 12.16
CA ALA A 75 -16.97 -3.99 12.53
C ALA A 75 -17.86 -4.05 11.28
N PRO A 76 -18.97 -4.82 11.29
CA PRO A 76 -19.96 -4.76 10.21
C PRO A 76 -20.45 -3.33 10.00
N GLY A 77 -20.58 -2.90 8.75
CA GLY A 77 -20.94 -1.51 8.44
C GLY A 77 -19.83 -0.48 8.70
N ALA A 78 -18.60 -0.88 9.03
CA ALA A 78 -17.50 0.06 9.22
C ALA A 78 -17.18 0.82 7.93
N GLN A 79 -16.97 2.13 8.09
CA GLN A 79 -16.40 2.99 7.06
C GLN A 79 -14.92 3.20 7.36
N VAL A 80 -14.07 2.88 6.38
CA VAL A 80 -12.63 3.12 6.44
C VAL A 80 -12.26 4.12 5.37
N LEU A 81 -11.48 5.13 5.73
CA LEU A 81 -10.94 6.12 4.81
C LEU A 81 -9.42 6.01 4.84
N GLY A 82 -8.77 6.22 3.71
CA GLY A 82 -7.33 6.13 3.64
C GLY A 82 -6.70 7.18 2.74
N ALA A 83 -5.47 7.54 3.08
CA ALA A 83 -4.57 8.33 2.28
C ALA A 83 -3.27 7.54 2.06
N ARG A 84 -3.04 7.11 0.83
CA ARG A 84 -1.92 6.25 0.47
C ARG A 84 -0.71 7.05 0.09
N PHE A 85 0.37 6.91 0.85
CA PHE A 85 1.62 7.58 0.52
C PHE A 85 2.12 7.13 -0.84
N ARG A 86 2.68 8.08 -1.60
CA ARG A 86 3.48 7.70 -2.75
C ARG A 86 4.68 6.89 -2.25
N PRO A 87 5.10 5.85 -2.99
CA PRO A 87 6.29 5.10 -2.65
C PRO A 87 7.50 6.01 -2.40
N GLY A 88 8.11 5.90 -1.22
CA GLY A 88 9.24 6.73 -0.78
C GLY A 88 8.88 8.01 -0.02
N GLN A 89 7.61 8.41 0.08
CA GLN A 89 7.22 9.66 0.77
C GLN A 89 6.92 9.47 2.26
N ALA A 90 6.53 8.27 2.67
CA ALA A 90 6.08 8.01 4.03
C ALA A 90 7.15 8.31 5.09
N LEU A 91 8.41 7.92 4.85
CA LEU A 91 9.50 8.17 5.80
C LEU A 91 9.68 9.67 6.09
N ALA A 92 9.75 10.49 5.04
CA ALA A 92 9.95 11.94 5.18
C ALA A 92 8.75 12.63 5.84
N ALA A 93 7.53 12.20 5.52
CA ALA A 93 6.31 12.77 6.08
C ALA A 93 6.08 12.38 7.55
N LEU A 94 6.38 11.13 7.91
CA LEU A 94 6.12 10.59 9.24
C LEU A 94 7.27 10.91 10.21
N GLY A 95 8.52 10.86 9.74
CA GLY A 95 9.71 11.12 10.54
C GLY A 95 10.08 9.97 11.47
N LEU A 96 9.66 8.73 11.17
CA LEU A 96 9.93 7.55 11.98
C LEU A 96 10.45 6.37 11.14
N PRO A 97 11.24 5.45 11.72
CA PRO A 97 11.74 4.29 10.99
C PRO A 97 10.59 3.35 10.56
N LEU A 98 10.33 3.23 9.26
CA LEU A 98 9.22 2.39 8.76
C LEU A 98 9.36 0.90 9.13
N ALA A 99 10.57 0.47 9.51
CA ALA A 99 10.81 -0.87 10.00
C ALA A 99 10.12 -1.18 11.35
N GLU A 100 9.78 -0.16 12.13
CA GLU A 100 9.13 -0.30 13.44
C GLU A 100 7.61 -0.53 13.31
N ILE A 101 7.02 -0.17 12.17
CA ILE A 101 5.56 -0.20 11.97
C ILE A 101 5.10 -1.24 10.94
N ILE A 102 5.97 -2.16 10.53
CA ILE A 102 5.65 -3.21 9.55
C ILE A 102 4.48 -4.06 10.07
N GLY A 103 3.40 -4.15 9.28
CA GLY A 103 2.20 -4.89 9.66
C GLY A 103 1.49 -4.35 10.90
N GLN A 104 1.74 -3.09 11.27
CA GLN A 104 1.13 -2.45 12.42
C GLN A 104 0.29 -1.24 12.00
N ALA A 105 -0.81 -1.03 12.75
CA ALA A 105 -1.58 0.19 12.74
C ALA A 105 -1.27 0.97 14.02
N VAL A 106 -0.49 2.04 13.91
CA VAL A 106 -0.10 2.88 15.04
C VAL A 106 -1.04 4.09 15.12
N PRO A 107 -1.66 4.40 16.27
CA PRO A 107 -2.46 5.60 16.41
C PRO A 107 -1.66 6.85 16.02
N LEU A 108 -2.19 7.65 15.09
CA LEU A 108 -1.51 8.86 14.63
C LEU A 108 -1.38 9.88 15.76
N ALA A 109 -2.28 9.83 16.75
CA ALA A 109 -2.21 10.65 17.96
C ALA A 109 -0.92 10.41 18.78
N ASP A 110 -0.37 9.19 18.77
CA ASP A 110 0.88 8.88 19.49
C ASP A 110 2.09 9.51 18.79
N LEU A 111 1.99 9.75 17.48
CA LEU A 111 3.07 10.31 16.65
C LEU A 111 2.95 11.84 16.49
N LYS A 112 1.73 12.34 16.47
CA LYS A 112 1.40 13.70 16.01
C LYS A 112 0.55 14.48 17.01
N GLY A 113 0.20 13.88 18.13
CA GLY A 113 -0.44 14.52 19.28
C GLY A 113 -1.84 15.05 19.00
N ALA A 114 -2.17 16.17 19.65
CA ALA A 114 -3.53 16.67 19.76
C ALA A 114 -4.20 17.00 18.42
N TRP A 115 -3.45 17.36 17.37
CA TRP A 115 -4.10 17.66 16.09
C TRP A 115 -4.68 16.42 15.45
N ALA A 116 -4.03 15.26 15.58
CA ALA A 116 -4.52 14.01 15.00
C ALA A 116 -5.83 13.58 15.66
N SER A 117 -5.95 13.70 16.99
CA SER A 117 -7.20 13.44 17.71
C SER A 117 -8.32 14.40 17.31
N LYS A 118 -8.01 15.70 17.18
CA LYS A 118 -8.98 16.71 16.73
C LYS A 118 -9.44 16.48 15.28
N ALA A 119 -8.52 16.11 14.40
CA ALA A 119 -8.83 15.76 13.02
C ALA A 119 -9.72 14.52 12.97
N ALA A 120 -9.39 13.47 13.75
CA ALA A 120 -10.16 12.23 13.78
C ALA A 120 -11.60 12.44 14.28
N ALA A 121 -11.79 13.20 15.36
CA ALA A 121 -13.11 13.59 15.85
C ALA A 121 -13.88 14.39 14.79
N SER A 122 -13.23 15.39 14.19
CA SER A 122 -13.87 16.22 13.17
C SER A 122 -14.27 15.46 11.90
N ILE A 123 -13.51 14.43 11.52
CA ILE A 123 -13.90 13.51 10.43
C ILE A 123 -15.13 12.70 10.87
N GLY A 124 -15.17 12.18 12.11
CA GLY A 124 -16.29 11.42 12.65
C GLY A 124 -17.60 12.21 12.72
N ASP A 125 -17.52 13.47 13.14
CA ASP A 125 -18.66 14.41 13.25
C ASP A 125 -19.20 14.87 11.89
N THR A 126 -18.45 14.61 10.81
CA THR A 126 -18.88 14.94 9.44
C THR A 126 -19.78 13.83 8.89
N ALA A 127 -20.78 14.21 8.08
CA ALA A 127 -21.66 13.25 7.41
C ALA A 127 -20.85 12.22 6.60
N PRO A 128 -21.22 10.91 6.61
CA PRO A 128 -20.40 9.83 6.03
C PRO A 128 -19.89 10.09 4.60
N ALA A 129 -20.73 10.66 3.73
CA ALA A 129 -20.38 10.97 2.34
C ALA A 129 -19.33 12.08 2.17
N GLN A 130 -19.12 12.92 3.19
CA GLN A 130 -18.20 14.06 3.16
C GLN A 130 -16.90 13.80 3.94
N ARG A 131 -16.80 12.66 4.63
CA ARG A 131 -15.66 12.37 5.52
C ARG A 131 -14.33 12.27 4.78
N LEU A 132 -14.29 11.72 3.57
CA LEU A 132 -13.06 11.65 2.78
C LEU A 132 -12.53 13.05 2.43
N GLN A 133 -13.44 13.97 2.05
CA GLN A 133 -13.08 15.37 1.80
C GLN A 133 -12.60 16.05 3.10
N ARG A 134 -13.25 15.78 4.23
CA ARG A 134 -12.81 16.30 5.53
C ARG A 134 -11.43 15.79 5.91
N MET A 135 -11.16 14.50 5.69
CA MET A 135 -9.84 13.90 5.91
C MET A 135 -8.78 14.59 5.06
N ALA A 136 -9.04 14.80 3.77
CA ALA A 136 -8.13 15.52 2.87
C ALA A 136 -7.82 16.93 3.39
N HIS A 137 -8.84 17.67 3.85
CA HIS A 137 -8.67 19.00 4.42
C HIS A 137 -7.79 18.98 5.68
N CYS A 138 -8.03 18.05 6.61
CA CYS A 138 -7.23 17.92 7.83
C CYS A 138 -5.77 17.56 7.50
N LEU A 139 -5.54 16.63 6.57
CA LEU A 139 -4.19 16.28 6.12
C LEU A 139 -3.49 17.48 5.49
N GLN A 140 -4.17 18.25 4.64
CA GLN A 140 -3.60 19.46 4.02
C GLN A 140 -3.20 20.52 5.05
N GLN A 141 -3.99 20.70 6.12
CA GLN A 141 -3.70 21.68 7.16
C GLN A 141 -2.48 21.33 8.01
N HIS A 142 -2.20 20.04 8.18
CA HIS A 142 -1.19 19.56 9.13
C HIS A 142 0.04 18.95 8.48
N MET A 143 -0.06 18.50 7.23
CA MET A 143 1.06 18.05 6.43
C MET A 143 1.52 19.23 5.58
N GLY A 144 2.64 19.83 5.96
CA GLY A 144 3.29 20.89 5.17
C GLY A 144 3.62 20.42 3.75
N ALA A 145 4.25 21.28 2.95
CA ALA A 145 4.65 20.90 1.60
C ALA A 145 5.54 19.64 1.61
N SER A 146 5.29 18.71 0.70
CA SER A 146 6.20 17.58 0.47
C SER A 146 7.53 18.11 -0.05
N ALA A 147 8.61 17.77 0.63
CA ALA A 147 9.94 17.87 0.07
C ALA A 147 10.18 16.60 -0.74
N LEU A 148 10.16 16.71 -2.08
CA LEU A 148 10.70 15.66 -2.95
C LEU A 148 12.22 15.69 -2.85
N ASP A 149 12.76 15.24 -1.71
CA ASP A 149 14.19 15.14 -1.50
C ASP A 149 14.81 14.03 -2.38
N THR A 150 16.13 14.05 -2.53
CA THR A 150 16.83 13.08 -3.38
C THR A 150 16.59 11.62 -2.93
N PRO A 151 16.57 11.28 -1.62
CA PRO A 151 16.19 9.94 -1.17
C PRO A 151 14.79 9.50 -1.62
N ALA A 152 13.76 10.31 -1.44
CA ALA A 152 12.39 9.95 -1.79
C ALA A 152 12.22 9.78 -3.31
N GLN A 153 12.91 10.59 -4.12
CA GLN A 153 12.97 10.41 -5.57
C GLN A 153 13.61 9.08 -5.98
N ARG A 154 14.76 8.72 -5.37
CA ARG A 154 15.42 7.43 -5.62
C ARG A 154 14.55 6.24 -5.18
N ALA A 155 13.84 6.37 -4.06
CA ALA A 155 12.91 5.36 -3.58
C ALA A 155 11.77 5.16 -4.57
N HIS A 156 11.21 6.25 -5.09
CA HIS A 156 10.19 6.20 -6.13
C HIS A 156 10.66 5.48 -7.40
N VAL A 157 11.87 5.79 -7.88
CA VAL A 157 12.49 5.11 -9.03
C VAL A 157 12.69 3.61 -8.76
N LEU A 158 13.17 3.24 -7.57
CA LEU A 158 13.32 1.84 -7.17
C LEU A 158 11.98 1.11 -7.22
N PHE A 159 10.94 1.69 -6.59
CA PHE A 159 9.62 1.09 -6.54
C PHE A 159 9.02 0.91 -7.93
N GLN A 160 9.05 1.95 -8.78
CA GLN A 160 8.50 1.86 -10.13
C GLN A 160 9.17 0.76 -10.95
N ALA A 161 10.49 0.67 -10.88
CA ALA A 161 11.23 -0.32 -11.63
C ALA A 161 11.00 -1.75 -11.15
N LEU A 162 10.86 -1.94 -9.84
CA LEU A 162 10.45 -3.24 -9.29
C LEU A 162 8.98 -3.56 -9.59
N ALA A 163 8.11 -2.55 -9.73
CA ALA A 163 6.72 -2.73 -10.11
C ALA A 163 6.57 -3.15 -11.58
N ILE A 164 7.40 -2.60 -12.48
CA ILE A 164 7.51 -2.99 -13.90
C ILE A 164 8.28 -4.30 -14.05
N GLY A 165 9.31 -4.50 -13.22
CA GLY A 165 10.26 -5.62 -13.16
C GLY A 165 10.95 -5.92 -14.48
N ASP A 166 11.44 -4.86 -15.09
CA ASP A 166 12.30 -4.85 -16.28
C ASP A 166 13.80 -4.85 -15.93
N ALA A 167 14.17 -4.89 -14.64
CA ALA A 167 15.54 -4.80 -14.18
C ALA A 167 15.85 -5.72 -12.99
N THR A 168 17.07 -6.26 -12.97
CA THR A 168 17.61 -7.01 -11.82
C THR A 168 17.97 -6.07 -10.67
N LEU A 169 18.05 -6.60 -9.45
CA LEU A 169 18.47 -5.80 -8.28
C LEU A 169 19.88 -5.21 -8.44
N ASP A 170 20.81 -5.91 -9.11
CA ASP A 170 22.16 -5.40 -9.36
C ASP A 170 22.16 -4.25 -10.37
N ALA A 171 21.36 -4.35 -11.44
CA ALA A 171 21.17 -3.27 -12.40
C ALA A 171 20.53 -2.04 -11.72
N LEU A 172 19.57 -2.26 -10.83
CA LEU A 172 18.94 -1.18 -10.05
C LEU A 172 19.91 -0.55 -9.06
N ALA A 173 20.76 -1.35 -8.41
CA ALA A 173 21.80 -0.86 -7.52
C ALA A 173 22.76 0.08 -8.29
N ALA A 174 23.26 -0.38 -9.44
CA ALA A 174 24.12 0.42 -10.31
C ALA A 174 23.43 1.72 -10.78
N ARG A 175 22.18 1.63 -11.25
CA ARG A 175 21.40 2.80 -11.71
C ARG A 175 21.17 3.84 -10.62
N LEU A 176 21.06 3.41 -9.37
CA LEU A 176 20.90 4.28 -8.21
C LEU A 176 22.23 4.70 -7.58
N SER A 177 23.37 4.30 -8.16
CA SER A 177 24.72 4.50 -7.62
C SER A 177 24.88 3.93 -6.20
N LEU A 178 24.34 2.74 -5.96
CA LEU A 178 24.41 2.00 -4.71
C LEU A 178 25.11 0.66 -4.93
N SER A 179 25.86 0.20 -3.94
CA SER A 179 26.24 -1.22 -3.87
C SER A 179 25.02 -2.08 -3.50
N PRO A 180 25.04 -3.42 -3.73
CA PRO A 180 23.95 -4.30 -3.32
C PRO A 180 23.60 -4.20 -1.82
N ARG A 181 24.63 -4.07 -0.97
CA ARG A 181 24.44 -3.86 0.48
C ARG A 181 23.77 -2.51 0.78
N SER A 182 24.17 -1.45 0.09
CA SER A 182 23.57 -0.12 0.24
C SER A 182 22.14 -0.08 -0.29
N LEU A 183 21.83 -0.77 -1.39
CA LEU A 183 20.46 -0.90 -1.91
C LEU A 183 19.54 -1.60 -0.90
N ARG A 184 20.01 -2.70 -0.28
CA ARG A 184 19.26 -3.40 0.77
C ARG A 184 18.93 -2.46 1.93
N ARG A 185 19.91 -1.72 2.45
CA ARG A 185 19.73 -0.78 3.57
C ARG A 185 18.85 0.41 3.17
N PHE A 186 19.04 0.94 1.97
CA PHE A 186 18.22 2.02 1.42
C PHE A 186 16.75 1.61 1.34
N SER A 187 16.46 0.43 0.77
CA SER A 187 15.11 -0.12 0.75
C SER A 187 14.54 -0.30 2.15
N GLN A 188 15.33 -0.81 3.10
CA GLN A 188 14.88 -0.98 4.49
C GLN A 188 14.46 0.34 5.12
N SER A 189 15.21 1.43 4.89
CA SER A 189 14.80 2.74 5.40
C SER A 189 13.52 3.27 4.74
N GLN A 190 13.38 3.08 3.42
CA GLN A 190 12.32 3.71 2.62
C GLN A 190 11.02 2.91 2.58
N PHE A 191 11.06 1.60 2.85
CA PHE A 191 9.93 0.67 2.74
C PHE A 191 9.81 -0.30 3.93
N GLY A 192 10.65 -0.18 4.97
CA GLY A 192 10.66 -1.06 6.14
C GLY A 192 11.36 -2.42 5.92
N TYR A 193 11.60 -2.85 4.68
CA TYR A 193 12.27 -4.11 4.37
C TYR A 193 13.21 -4.02 3.17
N GLY A 194 14.05 -5.05 3.00
CA GLY A 194 15.07 -5.07 1.95
C GLY A 194 14.47 -5.15 0.54
N ALA A 195 15.27 -4.75 -0.45
CA ALA A 195 14.82 -4.66 -1.84
C ALA A 195 14.32 -5.99 -2.41
N LYS A 196 14.85 -7.13 -1.92
CA LYS A 196 14.35 -8.45 -2.33
C LYS A 196 12.93 -8.71 -1.86
N THR A 197 12.58 -8.34 -0.63
CA THR A 197 11.21 -8.45 -0.12
C THR A 197 10.27 -7.54 -0.92
N LEU A 198 10.70 -6.30 -1.21
CA LEU A 198 9.93 -5.37 -2.04
C LEU A 198 9.70 -5.93 -3.45
N GLU A 199 10.73 -6.50 -4.09
CA GLU A 199 10.63 -7.14 -5.39
C GLU A 199 9.56 -8.25 -5.41
N ARG A 200 9.58 -9.13 -4.40
CA ARG A 200 8.60 -10.23 -4.26
C ARG A 200 7.17 -9.72 -4.16
N ILE A 201 6.96 -8.72 -3.30
CA ILE A 201 5.66 -8.05 -3.13
C ILE A 201 5.19 -7.43 -4.45
N LEU A 202 6.04 -6.68 -5.13
CA LEU A 202 5.69 -6.00 -6.38
C LEU A 202 5.52 -6.96 -7.56
N ARG A 203 6.16 -8.13 -7.51
CA ARG A 203 5.92 -9.25 -8.44
C ARG A 203 4.53 -9.86 -8.24
N LEU A 204 4.11 -10.10 -6.99
CA LEU A 204 2.74 -10.52 -6.67
C LEU A 204 1.72 -9.49 -7.18
N GLN A 205 1.96 -8.21 -6.90
CA GLN A 205 1.10 -7.12 -7.38
C GLN A 205 1.03 -7.07 -8.91
N ARG A 206 2.12 -7.38 -9.60
CA ARG A 206 2.12 -7.49 -11.06
C ARG A 206 1.31 -8.67 -11.56
N PHE A 207 1.42 -9.83 -10.91
CA PHE A 207 0.58 -10.99 -11.22
C PHE A 207 -0.91 -10.66 -11.12
N LEU A 208 -1.33 -9.90 -10.10
CA LEU A 208 -2.72 -9.45 -9.96
C LEU A 208 -3.14 -8.52 -11.10
N ARG A 209 -2.31 -7.54 -11.46
CA ARG A 209 -2.58 -6.66 -12.60
C ARG A 209 -2.68 -7.42 -13.93
N HIS A 210 -1.78 -8.37 -14.19
CA HIS A 210 -1.85 -9.19 -15.40
C HIS A 210 -3.07 -10.11 -15.38
N SER A 211 -3.47 -10.63 -14.22
CA SER A 211 -4.67 -11.47 -14.11
C SER A 211 -5.93 -10.73 -14.57
N ARG A 212 -6.07 -9.43 -14.22
CA ARG A 212 -7.17 -8.57 -14.67
C ARG A 212 -7.06 -8.20 -16.15
N ALA A 213 -5.85 -7.85 -16.59
CA ALA A 213 -5.61 -7.39 -17.96
C ALA A 213 -5.66 -8.51 -19.00
N LEU A 214 -5.37 -9.75 -18.60
CA LEU A 214 -5.21 -10.91 -19.48
C LEU A 214 -6.04 -12.10 -18.96
N PRO A 215 -7.38 -11.96 -18.89
CA PRO A 215 -8.25 -12.97 -18.28
C PRO A 215 -8.23 -14.33 -19.00
N GLN A 216 -7.76 -14.38 -20.25
CA GLN A 216 -7.60 -15.59 -21.05
C GLN A 216 -6.30 -16.36 -20.79
N HIS A 217 -5.30 -15.75 -20.13
CA HIS A 217 -4.01 -16.40 -19.88
C HIS A 217 -4.13 -17.49 -18.82
N SER A 218 -3.35 -18.58 -18.96
CA SER A 218 -3.22 -19.61 -17.92
C SER A 218 -2.39 -19.10 -16.74
N LEU A 219 -2.47 -19.76 -15.58
CA LEU A 219 -1.62 -19.41 -14.43
C LEU A 219 -0.12 -19.48 -14.76
N ALA A 220 0.30 -20.40 -15.63
CA ALA A 220 1.70 -20.50 -16.05
C ALA A 220 2.13 -19.32 -16.93
N MET A 221 1.27 -18.86 -17.84
CA MET A 221 1.53 -17.67 -18.66
C MET A 221 1.61 -16.42 -17.78
N LEU A 222 0.63 -16.23 -16.88
CA LEU A 222 0.62 -15.10 -15.94
C LEU A 222 1.83 -15.12 -15.00
N ALA A 223 2.29 -16.31 -14.58
CA ALA A 223 3.52 -16.45 -13.80
C ALA A 223 4.73 -15.93 -14.58
N ALA A 224 4.89 -16.35 -15.84
CA ALA A 224 5.98 -15.88 -16.70
C ALA A 224 5.93 -14.36 -16.92
N GLU A 225 4.75 -13.80 -17.23
CA GLU A 225 4.55 -12.36 -17.44
C GLU A 225 4.84 -11.53 -16.20
N ALA A 226 4.48 -12.04 -15.02
CA ALA A 226 4.76 -11.36 -13.77
C ALA A 226 6.25 -11.45 -13.36
N GLY A 227 7.06 -12.29 -14.01
CA GLY A 227 8.48 -12.47 -13.72
C GLY A 227 8.79 -13.59 -12.72
N TYR A 228 7.92 -14.60 -12.62
CA TYR A 228 8.22 -15.86 -11.94
C TYR A 228 8.93 -16.83 -12.89
N ALA A 229 9.78 -17.69 -12.33
CA ALA A 229 10.48 -18.72 -13.09
C ALA A 229 9.52 -19.78 -13.67
N ASP A 230 8.47 -20.12 -12.91
CA ASP A 230 7.44 -21.09 -13.28
C ASP A 230 6.18 -20.91 -12.40
N GLN A 231 5.13 -21.67 -12.68
CA GLN A 231 3.89 -21.65 -11.89
C GLN A 231 4.08 -22.16 -10.45
N ALA A 232 5.04 -23.07 -10.21
CA ALA A 232 5.30 -23.59 -8.87
C ALA A 232 5.93 -22.51 -7.97
N HIS A 233 6.79 -21.66 -8.53
CA HIS A 233 7.36 -20.49 -7.88
C HIS A 233 6.26 -19.48 -7.53
N LEU A 234 5.38 -19.14 -8.47
CA LEU A 234 4.19 -18.33 -8.18
C LEU A 234 3.36 -18.95 -7.04
N SER A 235 3.13 -20.26 -7.08
CA SER A 235 2.31 -20.96 -6.08
C SER A 235 2.94 -20.98 -4.69
N ARG A 236 4.27 -20.93 -4.58
CA ARG A 236 4.98 -20.79 -3.28
C ARG A 236 4.86 -19.37 -2.76
N GLU A 237 5.15 -18.37 -3.59
CA GLU A 237 5.05 -16.96 -3.15
C GLU A 237 3.62 -16.53 -2.83
N ALA A 238 2.62 -17.01 -3.59
CA ALA A 238 1.21 -16.77 -3.29
C ALA A 238 0.84 -17.24 -1.88
N ARG A 239 1.28 -18.44 -1.49
CA ARG A 239 1.04 -18.97 -0.14
C ARG A 239 1.79 -18.19 0.92
N GLU A 240 3.05 -17.86 0.68
CA GLU A 240 3.88 -17.15 1.66
C GLU A 240 3.43 -15.69 1.88
N LEU A 241 3.01 -14.99 0.82
CA LEU A 241 2.68 -13.57 0.86
C LEU A 241 1.20 -13.30 1.05
N ALA A 242 0.32 -14.21 0.68
CA ALA A 242 -1.12 -13.98 0.71
C ALA A 242 -1.92 -15.06 1.46
N SER A 243 -1.26 -16.12 1.96
CA SER A 243 -1.95 -17.27 2.57
C SER A 243 -2.97 -17.94 1.65
N MET A 244 -2.80 -17.79 0.34
CA MET A 244 -3.73 -18.26 -0.69
C MET A 244 -2.99 -19.01 -1.80
N THR A 245 -3.70 -19.86 -2.52
CA THR A 245 -3.23 -20.40 -3.78
C THR A 245 -3.26 -19.32 -4.87
N ALA A 246 -2.44 -19.49 -5.92
CA ALA A 246 -2.47 -18.60 -7.07
C ALA A 246 -3.84 -18.55 -7.78
N ARG A 247 -4.62 -19.63 -7.68
CA ARG A 247 -5.97 -19.70 -8.24
C ARG A 247 -6.96 -18.87 -7.42
N GLU A 248 -6.96 -19.01 -6.10
CA GLU A 248 -7.80 -18.21 -5.20
C GLU A 248 -7.50 -16.72 -5.36
N LEU A 249 -6.21 -16.34 -5.33
CA LEU A 249 -5.80 -14.95 -5.58
C LEU A 249 -6.34 -14.40 -6.90
N ARG A 250 -6.25 -15.17 -7.98
CA ARG A 250 -6.78 -14.75 -9.28
C ARG A 250 -8.30 -14.59 -9.25
N LEU A 251 -9.01 -15.51 -8.59
CA LEU A 251 -10.47 -15.47 -8.54
C LEU A 251 -10.97 -14.29 -7.69
N GLU A 252 -10.32 -14.01 -6.57
CA GLU A 252 -10.77 -13.00 -5.61
C GLU A 252 -10.25 -11.59 -5.91
N TRP A 253 -9.05 -11.49 -6.51
CA TRP A 253 -8.35 -10.21 -6.73
C TRP A 253 -7.97 -9.97 -8.19
N GLY A 254 -8.03 -10.98 -9.05
CA GLY A 254 -7.62 -10.91 -10.45
C GLY A 254 -8.77 -10.63 -11.42
N GLN A 255 -9.95 -10.27 -10.93
CA GLN A 255 -11.12 -9.86 -11.72
C GLN A 255 -11.26 -8.34 -11.76
#